data_AF-A0A0Q9RZ98-F1
#
_entry.id   AF-A0A0Q9RZ98-F1
#
_cell.length_a   1.000
_cell.length_b   1.000
_cell.length_c   1.000
_cell.angle_alpha   90.00
_cell.angle_beta   90.00
_cell.angle_gamma   90.00
#
_symmetry.space_group_name_H-M   'P 1'
#
loop_
_entity.id
_entity.type
_entity.pdbx_description
1 polymer ?
#
loop_
_entity_poly.entity_id
_entity_poly.type
_entity_poly.pdbx_seq_one_letter_code
_entity_poly.pdbx_strand_id
1 'polypeptide(L)'
;MKPTRLVASLLLVASLASGCGGDDRPKREKAEPTVLPTAVPEELQPPEHQAVSDPRLVLALVPAEAEILTITDYDEIRARFGVDDLTSDSLMTDRTAFWEQADRESVMLTAGLLREEHSRLWLDHGFTQDDVDWEARFTGPEGSGYVLGFRPDQDMSEVSRAVKDDVAPLEDATVLADQHLLVSGIADEGDPVWAAEPSLPELLDDDAAESTYLRKGCIPVNDALGPDADFEDQDQLGNRYDVSDLLPLDAFSVTFSDEVATARMDVDRTDLDDRADLMDLWPETGTITWDDAFKGMPVGDPSTGRIGWKVRNPVAAANLVLGDHLPFAVCNELVPLDEPTGL
;
A
#
# COMPACT_ATOMS: atom_id res chain seq x y z
N MET A 1 44.94 -66.22 -26.77
CA MET A 1 45.98 -66.94 -25.99
C MET A 1 45.53 -67.10 -24.52
N LYS A 2 46.31 -67.79 -23.68
CA LYS A 2 46.20 -67.85 -22.20
C LYS A 2 46.92 -66.65 -21.53
N PRO A 3 46.99 -66.49 -20.18
CA PRO A 3 46.24 -67.10 -19.05
C PRO A 3 45.25 -66.05 -18.49
N THR A 4 44.93 -65.77 -17.20
CA THR A 4 45.19 -66.21 -15.80
C THR A 4 43.93 -65.74 -15.00
N ARG A 5 43.40 -66.26 -13.86
CA ARG A 5 43.81 -66.98 -12.63
C ARG A 5 44.57 -66.19 -11.54
N LEU A 6 43.82 -65.85 -10.48
CA LEU A 6 44.09 -66.01 -9.03
C LEU A 6 45.47 -65.66 -8.42
N VAL A 7 45.41 -64.87 -7.32
CA VAL A 7 46.18 -64.89 -6.04
C VAL A 7 46.11 -63.44 -5.50
N ALA A 8 45.45 -63.06 -4.40
CA ALA A 8 45.33 -63.61 -3.04
C ALA A 8 46.55 -63.34 -2.14
N SER A 9 46.53 -62.21 -1.42
CA SER A 9 47.36 -61.96 -0.22
C SER A 9 46.56 -61.17 0.81
N LEU A 10 46.48 -61.69 2.03
CA LEU A 10 46.01 -60.94 3.20
C LEU A 10 47.11 -59.97 3.66
N LEU A 11 46.72 -58.82 4.21
CA LEU A 11 47.48 -58.22 5.30
C LEU A 11 46.50 -57.57 6.30
N LEU A 12 46.13 -58.36 7.30
CA LEU A 12 45.25 -57.94 8.38
C LEU A 12 46.08 -57.22 9.45
N VAL A 13 45.90 -55.91 9.59
CA VAL A 13 46.48 -55.13 10.71
C VAL A 13 45.33 -54.47 11.46
N ALA A 14 44.90 -55.10 12.54
CA ALA A 14 43.86 -54.58 13.42
C ALA A 14 44.49 -53.74 14.53
N SER A 15 44.41 -52.42 14.40
CA SER A 15 44.88 -51.45 15.41
C SER A 15 43.67 -50.82 16.10
N LEU A 16 43.28 -51.35 17.26
CA LEU A 16 42.26 -50.75 18.13
C LEU A 16 42.90 -49.76 19.10
N ALA A 17 42.55 -48.46 19.01
CA ALA A 17 42.32 -47.58 20.17
C ALA A 17 41.92 -46.14 19.76
N SER A 18 41.03 -45.55 20.57
CA SER A 18 40.87 -44.11 20.88
C SER A 18 40.81 -43.05 19.76
N GLY A 19 39.73 -42.26 19.79
CA GLY A 19 39.86 -40.79 19.69
C GLY A 19 38.88 -40.06 18.78
N CYS A 20 37.88 -39.42 19.40
CA CYS A 20 37.00 -38.38 18.84
C CYS A 20 36.02 -38.80 17.72
N GLY A 21 34.72 -38.54 17.95
CA GLY A 21 33.70 -38.62 16.90
C GLY A 21 33.54 -37.28 16.20
N GLY A 22 33.76 -37.25 14.89
CA GLY A 22 33.15 -36.26 14.00
C GLY A 22 31.84 -36.83 13.49
N ASP A 23 30.71 -36.24 13.88
CA ASP A 23 29.40 -36.55 13.27
C ASP A 23 29.28 -35.72 11.98
N ASP A 24 30.13 -36.03 10.99
CA ASP A 24 30.21 -35.38 9.67
C ASP A 24 28.99 -35.73 8.81
N ARG A 25 27.80 -35.38 9.31
CA ARG A 25 26.62 -35.17 8.50
C ARG A 25 26.79 -33.79 7.87
N PRO A 26 26.75 -33.66 6.54
CA PRO A 26 26.70 -32.33 5.94
C PRO A 26 25.51 -31.60 6.56
N LYS A 27 25.74 -30.37 7.06
CA LYS A 27 24.65 -29.49 7.44
C LYS A 27 23.73 -29.40 6.23
N ARG A 28 22.54 -29.99 6.34
CA ARG A 28 21.49 -29.79 5.36
C ARG A 28 21.06 -28.34 5.54
N GLU A 29 21.61 -27.46 4.72
CA GLU A 29 21.16 -26.08 4.64
C GLU A 29 19.64 -26.12 4.51
N LYS A 30 18.98 -25.43 5.44
CA LYS A 30 17.54 -25.35 5.48
C LYS A 30 17.20 -24.45 4.30
N ALA A 31 16.95 -25.07 3.14
CA ALA A 31 16.56 -24.33 1.94
C ALA A 31 15.47 -23.35 2.34
N GLU A 32 15.76 -22.06 2.14
CA GLU A 32 14.74 -21.02 2.27
C GLU A 32 13.59 -21.40 1.35
N PRO A 33 12.32 -21.22 1.76
CA PRO A 33 11.20 -21.52 0.89
C PRO A 33 11.37 -20.69 -0.37
N THR A 34 11.68 -21.35 -1.48
CA THR A 34 11.54 -20.73 -2.80
C THR A 34 10.03 -20.58 -3.01
N VAL A 35 9.50 -19.47 -2.52
CA VAL A 35 8.16 -19.00 -2.88
C VAL A 35 8.25 -18.77 -4.38
N LEU A 36 7.71 -19.73 -5.13
CA LEU A 36 7.43 -19.50 -6.54
C LEU A 36 6.40 -18.37 -6.57
N PRO A 37 6.62 -17.28 -7.32
CA PRO A 37 5.61 -16.24 -7.48
C PRO A 37 4.29 -16.89 -7.86
N THR A 38 3.22 -16.55 -7.13
CA THR A 38 1.87 -16.91 -7.57
C THR A 38 1.67 -16.27 -8.94
N ALA A 39 1.03 -16.97 -9.87
CA ALA A 39 0.62 -16.30 -11.11
C ALA A 39 -0.38 -15.20 -10.74
N VAL A 40 -0.20 -13.99 -11.29
CA VAL A 40 -1.15 -12.88 -11.14
C VAL A 40 -2.53 -13.37 -11.60
N PRO A 41 -3.59 -13.26 -10.77
CA PRO A 41 -4.95 -13.66 -11.14
C PRO A 41 -5.40 -13.02 -12.47
N GLU A 42 -6.18 -13.74 -13.28
CA GLU A 42 -6.62 -13.28 -14.61
C GLU A 42 -7.49 -12.02 -14.49
N GLU A 43 -8.26 -11.93 -13.41
CA GLU A 43 -9.07 -10.79 -12.97
C GLU A 43 -8.26 -9.57 -12.49
N LEU A 44 -6.95 -9.71 -12.24
CA LEU A 44 -6.06 -8.62 -11.82
C LEU A 44 -5.03 -8.22 -12.89
N GLN A 45 -5.04 -8.84 -14.06
CA GLN A 45 -4.14 -8.50 -15.16
C GLN A 45 -4.66 -7.27 -15.93
N PRO A 46 -3.88 -6.18 -16.05
CA PRO A 46 -4.26 -5.03 -16.87
C PRO A 46 -4.48 -5.45 -18.33
N PRO A 47 -5.60 -5.10 -18.99
CA PRO A 47 -5.87 -5.49 -20.37
C PRO A 47 -4.79 -4.96 -21.33
N GLU A 48 -4.32 -5.77 -22.28
CA GLU A 48 -3.21 -5.38 -23.19
C GLU A 48 -3.56 -4.22 -24.14
N HIS A 49 -4.84 -4.06 -24.49
CA HIS A 49 -5.31 -3.16 -25.56
C HIS A 49 -6.61 -2.40 -25.20
N GLN A 50 -6.72 -1.95 -23.95
CA GLN A 50 -7.83 -1.11 -23.48
C GLN A 50 -7.37 -0.22 -22.32
N ALA A 51 -7.87 1.01 -22.25
CA ALA A 51 -7.74 1.88 -21.09
C ALA A 51 -8.10 1.16 -19.77
N VAL A 52 -7.21 1.25 -18.78
CA VAL A 52 -7.36 0.60 -17.48
C VAL A 52 -8.23 1.47 -16.56
N SER A 53 -9.52 1.15 -16.47
CA SER A 53 -10.50 1.93 -15.70
C SER A 53 -10.74 1.46 -14.27
N ASP A 54 -10.25 0.28 -13.88
CA ASP A 54 -10.33 -0.23 -12.49
C ASP A 54 -8.98 0.05 -11.80
N PRO A 55 -8.89 0.96 -10.81
CA PRO A 55 -7.62 1.31 -10.17
C PRO A 55 -6.96 0.14 -9.45
N ARG A 56 -7.73 -0.88 -9.05
CA ARG A 56 -7.23 -2.05 -8.30
C ARG A 56 -6.27 -2.90 -9.14
N LEU A 57 -6.35 -2.79 -10.46
CA LEU A 57 -5.42 -3.41 -11.41
C LEU A 57 -3.98 -2.89 -11.28
N VAL A 58 -3.75 -1.77 -10.56
CA VAL A 58 -2.40 -1.30 -10.22
C VAL A 58 -1.61 -2.32 -9.38
N LEU A 59 -2.27 -3.23 -8.65
CA LEU A 59 -1.58 -4.28 -7.88
C LEU A 59 -0.67 -5.16 -8.76
N ALA A 60 -0.93 -5.27 -10.07
CA ALA A 60 -0.08 -6.00 -11.01
C ALA A 60 1.16 -5.23 -11.49
N LEU A 61 1.33 -3.98 -11.04
CA LEU A 61 2.45 -3.08 -11.40
C LEU A 61 3.30 -2.69 -10.17
N VAL A 62 2.74 -2.76 -8.97
CA VAL A 62 3.46 -2.44 -7.71
C VAL A 62 4.45 -3.55 -7.34
N PRO A 63 5.76 -3.26 -7.18
CA PRO A 63 6.77 -4.23 -6.75
C PRO A 63 6.44 -4.90 -5.41
N ALA A 64 6.72 -6.20 -5.25
CA ALA A 64 6.45 -6.95 -4.01
C ALA A 64 7.12 -6.35 -2.77
N GLU A 65 8.26 -5.69 -2.96
CA GLU A 65 9.08 -5.01 -1.96
C GLU A 65 8.49 -3.67 -1.51
N ALA A 66 7.54 -3.07 -2.24
CA ALA A 66 6.83 -1.88 -1.76
C ALA A 66 6.10 -2.17 -0.45
N GLU A 67 5.95 -1.15 0.41
CA GLU A 67 5.37 -1.25 1.75
C GLU A 67 4.01 -0.56 1.84
N ILE A 68 3.81 0.53 1.10
CA ILE A 68 2.58 1.35 1.10
C ILE A 68 2.15 1.64 -0.34
N LEU A 69 0.84 1.58 -0.58
CA LEU A 69 0.15 2.00 -1.80
C LEU A 69 -1.00 2.94 -1.42
N THR A 70 -1.06 4.11 -2.06
CA THR A 70 -2.25 4.97 -2.08
C THR A 70 -2.86 5.00 -3.47
N ILE A 71 -4.18 5.09 -3.52
CA ILE A 71 -4.99 5.24 -4.72
C ILE A 71 -6.01 6.35 -4.44
N THR A 72 -6.23 7.26 -5.40
CA THR A 72 -7.43 8.10 -5.47
C THR A 72 -8.08 7.91 -6.83
N ASP A 73 -9.37 7.62 -6.84
CA ASP A 73 -10.20 7.58 -8.04
C ASP A 73 -10.88 8.95 -8.19
N TYR A 74 -10.41 9.73 -9.15
CA TYR A 74 -10.98 11.05 -9.45
C TYR A 74 -12.28 10.92 -10.25
N ASP A 75 -12.55 9.82 -10.94
CA ASP A 75 -13.79 9.63 -11.69
C ASP A 75 -14.97 9.36 -10.75
N GLU A 76 -14.80 8.51 -9.72
CA GLU A 76 -15.79 8.34 -8.65
C GLU A 76 -16.03 9.65 -7.87
N ILE A 77 -14.98 10.45 -7.65
CA ILE A 77 -15.12 11.78 -7.03
C ILE A 77 -15.88 12.75 -7.96
N ARG A 78 -15.63 12.73 -9.28
CA ARG A 78 -16.40 13.49 -10.29
C ARG A 78 -17.87 13.05 -10.32
N ALA A 79 -18.13 11.74 -10.35
CA ALA A 79 -19.46 11.15 -10.38
C ALA A 79 -20.28 11.48 -9.12
N ARG A 80 -19.68 11.38 -7.93
CA ARG A 80 -20.33 11.78 -6.66
C ARG A 80 -20.73 13.27 -6.67
N PHE A 81 -19.91 14.14 -7.25
CA PHE A 81 -20.23 15.56 -7.39
C PHE A 81 -21.11 15.90 -8.62
N GLY A 82 -21.44 14.91 -9.47
CA GLY A 82 -22.29 15.08 -10.65
C GLY A 82 -21.61 15.88 -11.78
N VAL A 83 -20.29 15.72 -11.90
CA VAL A 83 -19.43 16.36 -12.93
C VAL A 83 -18.57 15.31 -13.65
N ASP A 84 -19.16 14.14 -13.90
CA ASP A 84 -18.61 12.96 -14.55
C ASP A 84 -17.81 13.33 -15.83
N ASP A 85 -18.43 14.11 -16.73
CA ASP A 85 -17.87 14.57 -18.01
C ASP A 85 -16.75 15.65 -17.88
N LEU A 86 -16.19 15.92 -16.70
CA LEU A 86 -15.24 17.03 -16.49
C LEU A 86 -13.83 16.72 -17.00
N THR A 87 -13.32 17.62 -17.84
CA THR A 87 -12.10 17.46 -18.66
C THR A 87 -11.23 18.72 -18.68
N SER A 88 -10.02 18.66 -19.25
CA SER A 88 -9.23 19.87 -19.51
C SER A 88 -9.84 20.83 -20.55
N ASP A 89 -10.72 20.33 -21.44
CA ASP A 89 -11.52 21.17 -22.35
C ASP A 89 -12.70 21.87 -21.64
N SER A 90 -13.01 21.50 -20.39
CA SER A 90 -14.07 22.11 -19.60
C SER A 90 -13.71 23.53 -19.15
N LEU A 91 -14.72 24.33 -18.76
CA LEU A 91 -14.51 25.71 -18.34
C LEU A 91 -13.61 25.77 -17.11
N MET A 92 -12.66 26.71 -17.10
CA MET A 92 -11.73 26.92 -15.98
C MET A 92 -12.46 27.14 -14.65
N THR A 93 -13.62 27.79 -14.67
CA THR A 93 -14.47 27.97 -13.48
C THR A 93 -14.95 26.66 -12.88
N ASP A 94 -15.22 25.68 -13.72
CA ASP A 94 -15.90 24.45 -13.35
C ASP A 94 -14.83 23.44 -12.88
N ARG A 95 -13.68 23.40 -13.57
CA ARG A 95 -12.45 22.73 -13.13
C ARG A 95 -11.95 23.25 -11.78
N THR A 96 -11.86 24.58 -11.59
CA THR A 96 -11.49 25.15 -10.28
C THR A 96 -12.52 24.83 -9.20
N ALA A 97 -13.82 24.90 -9.49
CA ALA A 97 -14.86 24.54 -8.52
C ALA A 97 -14.80 23.07 -8.12
N PHE A 98 -14.53 22.14 -9.06
CA PHE A 98 -14.30 20.73 -8.77
C PHE A 98 -13.13 20.53 -7.79
N TRP A 99 -11.95 21.08 -8.08
CA TRP A 99 -10.80 20.93 -7.18
C TRP A 99 -11.01 21.62 -5.82
N GLU A 100 -11.61 22.83 -5.77
CA GLU A 100 -11.99 23.49 -4.50
C GLU A 100 -13.05 22.70 -3.71
N GLN A 101 -13.81 21.81 -4.35
CA GLN A 101 -14.72 20.89 -3.67
C GLN A 101 -14.00 19.61 -3.24
N ALA A 102 -13.22 18.97 -4.12
CA ALA A 102 -12.48 17.76 -3.84
C ALA A 102 -11.45 17.93 -2.70
N ASP A 103 -10.68 19.02 -2.70
CA ASP A 103 -9.71 19.38 -1.64
C ASP A 103 -10.35 19.63 -0.25
N ARG A 104 -11.69 19.65 -0.16
CA ARG A 104 -12.46 19.94 1.07
C ARG A 104 -13.45 18.85 1.48
N GLU A 105 -14.03 18.16 0.50
CA GLU A 105 -15.19 17.28 0.66
C GLU A 105 -14.87 15.82 0.25
N SER A 106 -13.67 15.54 -0.27
CA SER A 106 -13.19 14.19 -0.56
C SER A 106 -11.97 13.81 0.28
N VAL A 107 -11.78 12.51 0.55
CA VAL A 107 -10.57 11.99 1.20
C VAL A 107 -9.59 11.58 0.11
N MET A 108 -8.83 12.54 -0.42
CA MET A 108 -7.83 12.24 -1.46
C MET A 108 -6.51 11.79 -0.81
N LEU A 109 -6.03 10.60 -1.18
CA LEU A 109 -4.78 10.02 -0.70
C LEU A 109 -3.60 10.22 -1.68
N THR A 110 -3.90 10.76 -2.86
CA THR A 110 -2.96 11.24 -3.86
C THR A 110 -3.39 12.65 -4.29
N ALA A 111 -2.46 13.61 -4.23
CA ALA A 111 -2.82 15.04 -4.32
C ALA A 111 -3.14 15.52 -5.75
N GLY A 112 -2.81 14.71 -6.77
CA GLY A 112 -2.84 15.06 -8.19
C GLY A 112 -1.47 15.47 -8.71
N LEU A 113 -0.71 14.51 -9.24
CA LEU A 113 0.69 14.61 -9.67
C LEU A 113 0.95 15.72 -10.71
N LEU A 114 -0.01 15.94 -11.60
CA LEU A 114 0.07 16.89 -12.72
C LEU A 114 -0.43 18.30 -12.36
N ARG A 115 -0.92 18.54 -11.14
CA ARG A 115 -1.55 19.82 -10.76
C ARG A 115 -0.57 20.99 -10.73
N GLU A 116 0.71 20.76 -10.42
CA GLU A 116 1.72 21.84 -10.36
C GLU A 116 2.11 22.35 -11.76
N GLU A 117 2.36 21.44 -12.71
CA GLU A 117 2.73 21.78 -14.10
C GLU A 117 1.52 21.90 -15.05
N HIS A 118 0.30 21.93 -14.50
CA HIS A 118 -0.99 22.07 -15.22
C HIS A 118 -0.96 23.13 -16.33
N SER A 119 -0.33 24.29 -16.09
CA SER A 119 -0.25 25.37 -17.09
C SER A 119 0.65 25.03 -18.29
N ARG A 120 1.73 24.27 -18.09
CA ARG A 120 2.64 23.82 -19.16
C ARG A 120 2.01 22.67 -19.93
N LEU A 121 1.51 21.67 -19.21
CA LEU A 121 0.82 20.51 -19.79
C LEU A 121 -0.37 20.94 -20.67
N TRP A 122 -1.22 21.86 -20.19
CA TRP A 122 -2.36 22.34 -20.98
C TRP A 122 -1.96 23.14 -22.23
N LEU A 123 -0.96 24.03 -22.13
CA LEU A 123 -0.60 24.93 -23.23
C LEU A 123 0.27 24.28 -24.31
N ASP A 124 1.20 23.39 -23.92
CA ASP A 124 2.17 22.79 -24.84
C ASP A 124 1.79 21.36 -25.27
N HIS A 125 0.92 20.67 -24.50
CA HIS A 125 0.52 19.27 -24.72
C HIS A 125 -1.00 19.02 -24.67
N GLY A 126 -1.83 20.00 -24.30
CA GLY A 126 -3.30 19.89 -24.39
C GLY A 126 -3.98 18.93 -23.41
N PHE A 127 -3.33 18.53 -22.31
CA PHE A 127 -3.93 17.70 -21.24
C PHE A 127 -3.50 18.19 -19.85
N THR A 128 -4.15 17.72 -18.77
CA THR A 128 -3.82 18.06 -17.36
C THR A 128 -4.22 16.93 -16.40
N GLN A 129 -4.16 17.17 -15.07
CA GLN A 129 -4.78 16.30 -14.06
C GLN A 129 -6.28 16.07 -14.30
N ASP A 130 -6.98 17.02 -14.92
CA ASP A 130 -8.42 16.87 -15.22
C ASP A 130 -8.71 15.77 -16.25
N ASP A 131 -7.68 15.15 -16.84
CA ASP A 131 -7.76 14.03 -17.80
C ASP A 131 -7.20 12.71 -17.25
N VAL A 132 -6.83 12.72 -15.96
CA VAL A 132 -6.56 11.53 -15.16
C VAL A 132 -7.87 11.10 -14.52
N ASP A 133 -8.18 9.81 -14.61
CA ASP A 133 -9.35 9.19 -13.99
C ASP A 133 -8.97 8.65 -12.61
N TRP A 134 -7.78 8.07 -12.46
CA TRP A 134 -7.26 7.65 -11.15
C TRP A 134 -5.74 7.80 -11.05
N GLU A 135 -5.26 8.03 -9.83
CA GLU A 135 -3.84 8.17 -9.51
C GLU A 135 -3.46 7.28 -8.34
N ALA A 136 -2.50 6.39 -8.57
CA ALA A 136 -1.88 5.57 -7.56
C ALA A 136 -0.41 5.99 -7.32
N ARG A 137 0.04 5.89 -6.08
CA ARG A 137 1.43 6.11 -5.65
C ARG A 137 1.84 5.02 -4.68
N PHE A 138 3.10 4.57 -4.73
CA PHE A 138 3.60 3.56 -3.81
C PHE A 138 5.02 3.88 -3.34
N THR A 139 5.38 3.37 -2.17
CA THR A 139 6.68 3.60 -1.53
C THR A 139 7.20 2.33 -0.87
N GLY A 140 8.52 2.15 -0.84
CA GLY A 140 9.21 1.08 -0.13
C GLY A 140 10.73 1.30 -0.10
N PRO A 141 11.51 0.29 0.31
CA PRO A 141 12.96 0.41 0.51
C PRO A 141 13.75 0.65 -0.79
N GLU A 142 13.20 0.31 -1.96
CA GLU A 142 13.84 0.53 -3.26
C GLU A 142 13.52 1.92 -3.86
N GLY A 143 12.47 2.60 -3.37
CA GLY A 143 12.11 3.95 -3.81
C GLY A 143 10.60 4.23 -3.74
N SER A 144 10.17 5.23 -4.51
CA SER A 144 8.77 5.61 -4.70
C SER A 144 8.41 5.57 -6.19
N GLY A 145 7.22 5.08 -6.50
CA GLY A 145 6.67 5.04 -7.86
C GLY A 145 5.24 5.54 -7.94
N TYR A 146 4.71 5.64 -9.16
CA TYR A 146 3.35 6.08 -9.44
C TYR A 146 2.78 5.45 -10.69
N VAL A 147 1.44 5.42 -10.77
CA VAL A 147 0.67 5.07 -11.97
C VAL A 147 -0.49 6.05 -12.09
N LEU A 148 -0.62 6.71 -13.25
CA LEU A 148 -1.80 7.49 -13.62
C LEU A 148 -2.61 6.71 -14.67
N GLY A 149 -3.89 6.49 -14.41
CA GLY A 149 -4.86 6.07 -15.42
C GLY A 149 -5.49 7.29 -16.08
N PHE A 150 -5.32 7.44 -17.39
CA PHE A 150 -5.95 8.49 -18.20
C PHE A 150 -7.26 8.01 -18.82
N ARG A 151 -8.17 8.95 -19.10
CA ARG A 151 -9.46 8.65 -19.72
C ARG A 151 -9.37 7.89 -21.04
N PRO A 152 -10.35 7.02 -21.38
CA PRO A 152 -10.31 6.19 -22.59
C PRO A 152 -10.28 6.95 -23.93
N ASP A 153 -10.55 8.26 -23.93
CA ASP A 153 -10.50 9.15 -25.09
C ASP A 153 -9.33 10.16 -25.07
N GLN A 154 -8.45 10.11 -24.06
CA GLN A 154 -7.22 10.91 -24.03
C GLN A 154 -6.28 10.52 -25.17
N ASP A 155 -5.72 11.51 -25.88
CA ASP A 155 -4.63 11.29 -26.83
C ASP A 155 -3.32 11.01 -26.07
N MET A 156 -2.99 9.72 -25.92
CA MET A 156 -1.76 9.28 -25.27
C MET A 156 -0.48 9.64 -26.06
N SER A 157 -0.59 10.12 -27.31
CA SER A 157 0.55 10.67 -28.07
C SER A 157 0.93 12.10 -27.66
N GLU A 158 0.03 12.82 -26.97
CA GLU A 158 0.34 14.05 -26.25
C GLU A 158 1.06 13.76 -24.93
N VAL A 159 0.58 12.78 -24.15
CA VAL A 159 1.25 12.32 -22.92
C VAL A 159 2.67 11.81 -23.24
N SER A 160 2.81 11.02 -24.31
CA SER A 160 4.11 10.56 -24.84
C SER A 160 5.04 11.69 -25.29
N ARG A 161 4.50 12.89 -25.56
CA ARG A 161 5.29 14.09 -25.91
C ARG A 161 5.74 14.84 -24.65
N ALA A 162 4.89 14.97 -23.65
CA ALA A 162 5.25 15.59 -22.37
C ALA A 162 6.39 14.85 -21.67
N VAL A 163 6.32 13.52 -21.61
CA VAL A 163 7.42 12.66 -21.11
C VAL A 163 8.71 12.88 -21.90
N LYS A 164 8.62 12.89 -23.23
CA LYS A 164 9.78 13.01 -24.12
C LYS A 164 10.43 14.40 -24.12
N ASP A 165 9.67 15.44 -23.79
CA ASP A 165 10.15 16.83 -23.78
C ASP A 165 10.49 17.30 -22.34
N ASP A 166 10.82 16.33 -21.46
CA ASP A 166 11.26 16.49 -20.06
C ASP A 166 10.36 17.48 -19.28
N VAL A 167 9.06 17.15 -19.22
CA VAL A 167 8.08 17.87 -18.38
C VAL A 167 8.06 17.24 -17.00
N ALA A 168 8.28 18.03 -15.94
CA ALA A 168 8.18 17.53 -14.57
C ALA A 168 6.72 17.17 -14.20
N PRO A 169 6.48 16.20 -13.29
CA PRO A 169 7.42 15.23 -12.71
C PRO A 169 7.48 13.93 -13.54
N LEU A 170 7.50 14.05 -14.87
CA LEU A 170 7.43 12.93 -15.82
C LEU A 170 8.81 12.49 -16.34
N GLU A 171 9.89 12.99 -15.75
CA GLU A 171 11.23 12.50 -16.00
C GLU A 171 11.32 10.99 -15.70
N ASP A 172 12.00 10.24 -16.58
CA ASP A 172 12.16 8.78 -16.53
C ASP A 172 10.83 7.96 -16.53
N ALA A 173 9.67 8.59 -16.70
CA ALA A 173 8.38 7.90 -16.78
C ALA A 173 8.17 7.17 -18.12
N THR A 174 7.29 6.17 -18.13
CA THR A 174 6.95 5.35 -19.30
C THR A 174 5.45 5.44 -19.62
N VAL A 175 5.10 5.58 -20.90
CA VAL A 175 3.70 5.59 -21.36
C VAL A 175 3.31 4.22 -21.92
N LEU A 176 2.32 3.58 -21.29
CA LEU A 176 1.70 2.35 -21.79
C LEU A 176 0.44 2.76 -22.57
N ALA A 177 0.65 3.24 -23.79
CA ALA A 177 -0.35 3.99 -24.55
C ALA A 177 -1.66 3.21 -24.80
N ASP A 178 -1.56 1.93 -25.19
CA ASP A 178 -2.70 1.03 -25.41
C ASP A 178 -3.53 0.78 -24.13
N GLN A 179 -2.93 1.00 -22.96
CA GLN A 179 -3.53 0.88 -21.63
C GLN A 179 -3.96 2.23 -21.01
N HIS A 180 -3.68 3.33 -21.70
CA HIS A 180 -3.86 4.70 -21.20
C HIS A 180 -3.17 4.96 -19.84
N LEU A 181 -2.05 4.27 -19.57
CA LEU A 181 -1.27 4.48 -18.34
C LEU A 181 -0.02 5.33 -18.56
N LEU A 182 0.33 6.12 -17.56
CA LEU A 182 1.67 6.68 -17.34
C LEU A 182 2.23 6.10 -16.04
N VAL A 183 3.40 5.46 -16.12
CA VAL A 183 3.99 4.69 -15.01
C VAL A 183 5.41 5.16 -14.69
N SER A 184 5.80 5.11 -13.42
CA SER A 184 7.19 5.29 -12.98
C SER A 184 7.47 4.43 -11.73
N GLY A 185 8.66 3.84 -11.66
CA GLY A 185 9.08 2.98 -10.53
C GLY A 185 8.34 1.64 -10.38
N ILE A 186 7.56 1.22 -11.39
CA ILE A 186 6.85 -0.07 -11.39
C ILE A 186 7.80 -1.27 -11.55
N ALA A 187 7.31 -2.48 -11.27
CA ALA A 187 8.06 -3.72 -11.49
C ALA A 187 8.34 -4.00 -12.99
N ASP A 188 9.47 -4.65 -13.27
CA ASP A 188 9.83 -5.13 -14.62
C ASP A 188 9.03 -6.40 -15.02
N GLU A 189 9.02 -6.73 -16.32
CA GLU A 189 8.26 -7.87 -16.85
C GLU A 189 8.70 -9.22 -16.25
N GLY A 190 7.89 -9.74 -15.32
CA GLY A 190 8.07 -11.05 -14.69
C GLY A 190 8.67 -11.01 -13.28
N ASP A 191 8.95 -9.82 -12.74
CA ASP A 191 9.30 -9.61 -11.33
C ASP A 191 8.07 -9.75 -10.41
N PRO A 192 8.26 -9.98 -9.10
CA PRO A 192 7.15 -10.19 -8.18
C PRO A 192 6.37 -8.89 -7.90
N VAL A 193 5.04 -8.97 -7.91
CA VAL A 193 4.12 -7.83 -7.75
C VAL A 193 3.04 -8.11 -6.71
N TRP A 194 2.41 -7.07 -6.15
CA TRP A 194 1.40 -7.20 -5.09
C TRP A 194 0.21 -8.09 -5.48
N ALA A 195 -0.22 -8.10 -6.75
CA ALA A 195 -1.29 -8.99 -7.23
C ALA A 195 -0.92 -10.49 -7.20
N ALA A 196 0.35 -10.85 -7.02
CA ALA A 196 0.80 -12.22 -6.82
C ALA A 196 0.79 -12.66 -5.32
N GLU A 197 0.44 -11.77 -4.39
CA GLU A 197 0.36 -12.03 -2.96
C GLU A 197 -1.11 -12.14 -2.53
N PRO A 198 -1.68 -13.34 -2.32
CA PRO A 198 -3.14 -13.54 -2.28
C PRO A 198 -3.90 -12.72 -1.23
N SER A 199 -3.25 -12.36 -0.12
CA SER A 199 -3.82 -11.53 0.94
C SER A 199 -4.04 -10.06 0.53
N LEU A 200 -3.27 -9.51 -0.41
CA LEU A 200 -3.35 -8.07 -0.74
C LEU A 200 -4.59 -7.71 -1.58
N PRO A 201 -4.97 -8.47 -2.63
CA PRO A 201 -6.27 -8.27 -3.29
C PRO A 201 -7.45 -8.50 -2.36
N GLU A 202 -7.35 -9.44 -1.41
CA GLU A 202 -8.39 -9.71 -0.40
C GLU A 202 -8.60 -8.56 0.60
N LEU A 203 -7.75 -7.53 0.61
CA LEU A 203 -7.93 -6.30 1.39
C LEU A 203 -8.58 -5.15 0.60
N LEU A 204 -8.72 -5.27 -0.72
CA LEU A 204 -9.44 -4.29 -1.54
C LEU A 204 -10.95 -4.59 -1.57
N ASP A 205 -11.76 -3.56 -1.75
CA ASP A 205 -13.20 -3.69 -1.96
C ASP A 205 -13.55 -4.02 -3.42
N ASP A 206 -14.72 -4.65 -3.62
CA ASP A 206 -15.33 -4.90 -4.93
C ASP A 206 -16.30 -3.80 -5.36
N ASP A 207 -16.73 -2.97 -4.41
CA ASP A 207 -17.43 -1.72 -4.67
C ASP A 207 -16.41 -0.59 -4.91
N ALA A 208 -16.76 0.38 -5.76
CA ALA A 208 -15.86 1.48 -6.09
C ALA A 208 -15.62 2.43 -4.91
N ALA A 209 -14.37 2.86 -4.75
CA ALA A 209 -13.92 3.70 -3.65
C ALA A 209 -13.17 4.93 -4.17
N GLU A 210 -13.54 6.10 -3.66
CA GLU A 210 -12.95 7.40 -4.00
C GLU A 210 -11.44 7.43 -3.69
N SER A 211 -11.01 6.70 -2.67
CA SER A 211 -9.61 6.44 -2.40
C SER A 211 -9.39 5.16 -1.60
N THR A 212 -8.16 4.65 -1.65
CA THR A 212 -7.72 3.49 -0.86
C THR A 212 -6.29 3.67 -0.40
N TYR A 213 -6.05 3.41 0.88
CA TYR A 213 -4.73 3.13 1.46
C TYR A 213 -4.58 1.63 1.60
N LEU A 214 -3.44 1.06 1.22
CA LEU A 214 -3.11 -0.35 1.44
C LEU A 214 -1.65 -0.43 1.89
N ARG A 215 -1.40 -1.02 3.06
CA ARG A 215 -0.08 -1.14 3.68
C ARG A 215 0.24 -2.57 4.05
N LYS A 216 1.49 -2.98 3.79
CA LYS A 216 2.09 -4.22 4.27
C LYS A 216 2.70 -3.99 5.65
N GLY A 217 2.53 -4.99 6.51
CA GLY A 217 2.87 -4.93 7.93
C GLY A 217 1.96 -4.02 8.75
N CYS A 218 2.11 -4.16 10.07
CA CYS A 218 1.49 -3.30 11.06
C CYS A 218 2.24 -1.96 11.20
N ILE A 219 1.60 -1.00 11.89
CA ILE A 219 2.21 0.29 12.24
C ILE A 219 2.91 0.17 13.61
N PRO A 220 4.20 0.53 13.75
CA PRO A 220 4.84 0.61 15.07
C PRO A 220 4.09 1.59 15.97
N VAL A 221 3.84 1.22 17.23
CA VAL A 221 2.99 2.01 18.14
C VAL A 221 3.46 3.46 18.28
N ASN A 222 4.77 3.70 18.28
CA ASN A 222 5.33 5.05 18.40
C ASN A 222 5.07 5.91 17.16
N ASP A 223 5.00 5.32 15.97
CA ASP A 223 4.68 6.02 14.71
C ASP A 223 3.17 6.35 14.67
N ALA A 224 2.33 5.44 15.17
CA ALA A 224 0.88 5.65 15.31
C ALA A 224 0.49 6.61 16.45
N LEU A 225 1.35 6.80 17.45
CA LEU A 225 1.27 7.90 18.43
C LEU A 225 1.75 9.24 17.83
N GLY A 226 2.59 9.19 16.79
CA GLY A 226 3.01 10.35 16.01
C GLY A 226 4.26 11.07 16.55
N PRO A 227 4.83 11.99 15.75
CA PRO A 227 6.17 12.55 15.96
C PRO A 227 6.29 13.50 17.17
N ASP A 228 5.17 13.96 17.73
CA ASP A 228 5.11 14.82 18.91
C ASP A 228 4.93 14.03 20.23
N ALA A 229 4.71 12.70 20.16
CA ALA A 229 4.40 11.88 21.34
C ALA A 229 5.63 11.61 22.23
N ASP A 230 5.41 11.52 23.54
CA ASP A 230 6.47 11.26 24.52
C ASP A 230 6.22 10.05 25.45
N PHE A 231 7.08 9.90 26.45
CA PHE A 231 7.01 8.80 27.42
C PHE A 231 5.73 8.82 28.27
N GLU A 232 5.16 9.99 28.58
CA GLU A 232 3.90 10.10 29.32
C GLU A 232 2.69 9.65 28.47
N ASP A 233 2.72 9.87 27.15
CA ASP A 233 1.71 9.32 26.22
C ASP A 233 1.81 7.79 26.12
N GLN A 234 3.04 7.26 26.03
CA GLN A 234 3.29 5.83 25.95
C GLN A 234 2.90 5.10 27.25
N ASP A 235 3.25 5.65 28.42
CA ASP A 235 2.80 5.12 29.72
C ASP A 235 1.27 5.23 29.88
N GLN A 236 0.65 6.31 29.39
CA GLN A 236 -0.81 6.46 29.40
C GLN A 236 -1.51 5.36 28.58
N LEU A 237 -0.98 5.00 27.41
CA LEU A 237 -1.48 3.89 26.60
C LEU A 237 -1.28 2.55 27.31
N GLY A 238 -0.05 2.26 27.77
CA GLY A 238 0.29 1.00 28.45
C GLY A 238 -0.45 0.76 29.78
N ASN A 239 -0.90 1.82 30.46
CA ASN A 239 -1.77 1.72 31.64
C ASN A 239 -3.25 1.46 31.29
N ARG A 240 -3.66 1.63 30.03
CA ARG A 240 -5.04 1.38 29.53
C ARG A 240 -5.16 0.03 28.82
N TYR A 241 -4.17 -0.34 28.01
CA TYR A 241 -4.22 -1.49 27.11
C TYR A 241 -2.82 -2.11 26.92
N ASP A 242 -2.73 -3.44 26.93
CA ASP A 242 -1.51 -4.17 26.60
C ASP A 242 -1.54 -4.57 25.13
N VAL A 243 -0.76 -3.87 24.29
CA VAL A 243 -0.75 -4.14 22.84
C VAL A 243 -0.30 -5.57 22.48
N SER A 244 0.32 -6.31 23.41
CA SER A 244 0.73 -7.70 23.16
C SER A 244 -0.42 -8.72 23.24
N ASP A 245 -1.61 -8.33 23.70
CA ASP A 245 -2.85 -9.13 23.56
C ASP A 245 -3.40 -9.12 22.13
N LEU A 246 -2.97 -8.18 21.26
CA LEU A 246 -3.34 -8.16 19.84
C LEU A 246 -2.70 -9.31 19.06
N LEU A 247 -3.38 -9.79 18.02
CA LEU A 247 -2.77 -10.70 17.05
C LEU A 247 -1.84 -9.90 16.11
N PRO A 248 -0.76 -10.51 15.58
CA PRO A 248 0.03 -9.91 14.50
C PRO A 248 -0.84 -9.48 13.31
N LEU A 249 -0.39 -8.48 12.55
CA LEU A 249 -1.10 -7.94 11.40
C LEU A 249 -0.12 -7.81 10.24
N ASP A 250 -0.32 -8.65 9.21
CA ASP A 250 0.64 -8.79 8.10
C ASP A 250 0.37 -7.79 6.96
N ALA A 251 -0.86 -7.27 6.84
CA ALA A 251 -1.24 -6.15 5.98
C ALA A 251 -2.63 -5.59 6.38
N PHE A 252 -2.96 -4.36 5.97
CA PHE A 252 -4.30 -3.77 6.13
C PHE A 252 -4.60 -2.73 5.05
N SER A 253 -5.88 -2.42 4.85
CA SER A 253 -6.32 -1.30 4.00
C SER A 253 -7.24 -0.33 4.74
N VAL A 254 -7.41 0.86 4.16
CA VAL A 254 -8.49 1.81 4.49
C VAL A 254 -9.11 2.31 3.18
N THR A 255 -10.37 1.96 2.92
CA THR A 255 -11.15 2.43 1.76
C THR A 255 -12.07 3.58 2.15
N PHE A 256 -12.30 4.53 1.24
CA PHE A 256 -13.17 5.69 1.45
C PHE A 256 -14.24 5.79 0.35
N SER A 257 -15.51 5.90 0.75
CA SER A 257 -16.66 6.03 -0.16
C SER A 257 -17.88 6.61 0.59
N ASP A 258 -18.58 7.60 0.03
CA ASP A 258 -19.84 8.21 0.56
C ASP A 258 -19.80 8.61 2.06
N GLU A 259 -18.82 9.44 2.44
CA GLU A 259 -18.51 9.81 3.84
C GLU A 259 -18.19 8.63 4.80
N VAL A 260 -18.01 7.40 4.30
CA VAL A 260 -17.62 6.23 5.11
C VAL A 260 -16.14 5.94 4.90
N ALA A 261 -15.47 5.58 5.99
CA ALA A 261 -14.14 5.01 6.00
C ALA A 261 -14.23 3.56 6.49
N THR A 262 -13.68 2.61 5.75
CA THR A 262 -13.65 1.19 6.13
C THR A 262 -12.21 0.72 6.20
N ALA A 263 -11.72 0.42 7.40
CA ALA A 263 -10.52 -0.37 7.55
C ALA A 263 -10.84 -1.84 7.25
N ARG A 264 -9.92 -2.54 6.57
CA ARG A 264 -10.01 -3.98 6.34
C ARG A 264 -8.69 -4.65 6.69
N MET A 265 -8.80 -5.81 7.31
CA MET A 265 -7.74 -6.69 7.79
C MET A 265 -8.12 -8.14 7.44
N ASP A 266 -7.36 -9.13 7.90
CA ASP A 266 -7.73 -10.54 7.69
C ASP A 266 -9.13 -10.88 8.21
N VAL A 267 -9.80 -11.84 7.57
CA VAL A 267 -11.11 -12.35 8.00
C VAL A 267 -11.01 -13.25 9.23
N ASP A 268 -12.11 -13.41 9.97
CA ASP A 268 -12.21 -14.25 11.18
C ASP A 268 -11.23 -13.87 12.33
N ARG A 269 -10.67 -12.65 12.30
CA ARG A 269 -9.79 -12.12 13.36
C ARG A 269 -10.52 -11.97 14.69
N THR A 270 -9.94 -12.51 15.76
CA THR A 270 -10.52 -12.48 17.11
C THR A 270 -10.17 -11.21 17.91
N ASP A 271 -9.23 -10.39 17.42
CA ASP A 271 -8.79 -9.13 18.03
C ASP A 271 -9.42 -7.89 17.36
N LEU A 272 -10.39 -8.06 16.45
CA LEU A 272 -10.94 -6.96 15.66
C LEU A 272 -11.76 -5.97 16.51
N ASP A 273 -12.52 -6.48 17.50
CA ASP A 273 -13.26 -5.63 18.43
C ASP A 273 -12.31 -4.84 19.34
N ASP A 274 -11.21 -5.46 19.82
CA ASP A 274 -10.17 -4.76 20.58
C ASP A 274 -9.48 -3.66 19.74
N ARG A 275 -9.17 -3.96 18.46
CA ARG A 275 -8.61 -2.98 17.50
C ARG A 275 -9.59 -1.83 17.20
N ALA A 276 -10.89 -2.05 17.32
CA ALA A 276 -11.90 -0.99 17.21
C ALA A 276 -11.97 -0.13 18.49
N ASP A 277 -11.94 -0.76 19.67
CA ASP A 277 -11.98 -0.08 20.97
C ASP A 277 -10.71 0.75 21.27
N LEU A 278 -9.58 0.45 20.61
CA LEU A 278 -8.36 1.27 20.70
C LEU A 278 -8.58 2.77 20.38
N MET A 279 -9.60 3.13 19.59
CA MET A 279 -9.91 4.54 19.27
C MET A 279 -10.26 5.35 20.53
N ASP A 280 -11.02 4.74 21.45
CA ASP A 280 -11.46 5.37 22.71
C ASP A 280 -10.37 5.34 23.79
N LEU A 281 -9.28 4.56 23.56
CA LEU A 281 -8.17 4.38 24.49
C LEU A 281 -6.90 5.13 24.10
N TRP A 282 -6.75 5.57 22.85
CA TRP A 282 -5.55 6.24 22.36
C TRP A 282 -5.30 7.60 23.05
N PRO A 283 -4.03 8.01 23.24
CA PRO A 283 -3.69 9.39 23.55
C PRO A 283 -4.06 10.36 22.41
N GLU A 284 -4.55 11.55 22.76
CA GLU A 284 -4.76 12.65 21.79
C GLU A 284 -3.46 13.46 21.63
N THR A 285 -2.60 13.02 20.72
CA THR A 285 -1.32 13.65 20.38
C THR A 285 -1.42 14.58 19.16
N GLY A 286 -0.43 15.46 18.99
CA GLY A 286 -0.31 16.32 17.79
C GLY A 286 -1.34 17.45 17.67
N THR A 287 -1.77 17.74 16.44
CA THR A 287 -2.65 18.89 16.10
C THR A 287 -3.90 18.53 15.29
N ILE A 288 -4.08 17.25 14.96
CA ILE A 288 -5.27 16.67 14.33
C ILE A 288 -5.51 15.37 15.09
N THR A 289 -6.62 15.24 15.81
CA THR A 289 -6.93 14.00 16.55
C THR A 289 -7.88 13.10 15.76
N TRP A 290 -8.05 11.85 16.23
CA TRP A 290 -9.06 10.93 15.68
C TRP A 290 -10.47 11.56 15.63
N ASP A 291 -10.80 12.36 16.65
CA ASP A 291 -12.10 13.03 16.76
C ASP A 291 -12.21 14.31 15.89
N ASP A 292 -11.13 14.84 15.32
CA ASP A 292 -11.23 15.79 14.21
C ASP A 292 -11.62 15.09 12.90
N ALA A 293 -11.05 13.91 12.66
CA ALA A 293 -11.17 13.16 11.42
C ALA A 293 -12.47 12.36 11.26
N PHE A 294 -12.96 11.70 12.33
CA PHE A 294 -14.04 10.71 12.27
C PHE A 294 -15.21 11.02 13.22
N LYS A 295 -16.38 10.40 13.02
CA LYS A 295 -17.61 10.62 13.82
C LYS A 295 -18.41 9.35 14.05
N GLY A 296 -18.86 9.15 15.29
CA GLY A 296 -19.65 7.99 15.72
C GLY A 296 -18.80 6.84 16.24
N MET A 297 -19.45 5.85 16.88
CA MET A 297 -18.80 4.62 17.35
C MET A 297 -18.33 3.78 16.15
N PRO A 298 -17.21 3.04 16.27
CA PRO A 298 -16.82 2.05 15.26
C PRO A 298 -17.91 0.98 15.07
N VAL A 299 -17.93 0.39 13.88
CA VAL A 299 -18.72 -0.81 13.58
C VAL A 299 -17.76 -1.90 13.09
N GLY A 300 -17.37 -2.79 13.99
CA GLY A 300 -16.62 -4.00 13.66
C GLY A 300 -17.51 -5.10 13.06
N ASP A 301 -16.99 -5.81 12.06
CA ASP A 301 -17.51 -7.09 11.59
C ASP A 301 -16.36 -8.12 11.47
N PRO A 302 -16.13 -8.92 12.53
CA PRO A 302 -15.13 -9.99 12.52
C PRO A 302 -15.29 -11.01 11.39
N SER A 303 -16.50 -11.19 10.86
CA SER A 303 -16.76 -12.16 9.77
C SER A 303 -16.31 -11.68 8.39
N THR A 304 -15.98 -10.39 8.25
CA THR A 304 -15.42 -9.81 7.01
C THR A 304 -14.10 -9.07 7.22
N GLY A 305 -13.58 -9.02 8.46
CA GLY A 305 -12.31 -8.35 8.79
C GLY A 305 -12.39 -6.82 8.77
N ARG A 306 -13.59 -6.24 8.90
CA ARG A 306 -13.86 -4.80 8.66
C ARG A 306 -14.12 -4.00 9.93
N ILE A 307 -13.64 -2.76 9.98
CA ILE A 307 -14.08 -1.74 10.94
C ILE A 307 -14.51 -0.50 10.16
N GLY A 308 -15.77 -0.07 10.35
CA GLY A 308 -16.34 1.10 9.69
C GLY A 308 -16.51 2.31 10.61
N TRP A 309 -16.15 3.49 10.12
CA TRP A 309 -16.42 4.81 10.73
C TRP A 309 -17.05 5.76 9.72
N LYS A 310 -17.60 6.88 10.19
CA LYS A 310 -17.97 7.99 9.31
C LYS A 310 -16.91 9.07 9.35
N VAL A 311 -16.59 9.66 8.20
CA VAL A 311 -15.68 10.80 8.07
C VAL A 311 -16.36 12.07 8.61
N ARG A 312 -15.67 12.82 9.47
CA ARG A 312 -16.07 14.14 9.99
C ARG A 312 -15.46 15.27 9.20
N ASN A 313 -14.18 15.14 8.87
CA ASN A 313 -13.39 16.10 8.11
C ASN A 313 -12.49 15.32 7.15
N PRO A 314 -12.77 15.33 5.83
CA PRO A 314 -12.03 14.53 4.86
C PRO A 314 -10.53 14.82 4.83
N VAL A 315 -10.14 16.09 5.01
CA VAL A 315 -8.73 16.50 5.06
C VAL A 315 -8.03 15.94 6.29
N ALA A 316 -8.69 15.95 7.46
CA ALA A 316 -8.12 15.34 8.67
C ALA A 316 -8.00 13.81 8.55
N ALA A 317 -9.00 13.14 7.97
CA ALA A 317 -8.94 11.69 7.71
C ALA A 317 -7.79 11.32 6.77
N ALA A 318 -7.57 12.08 5.69
CA ALA A 318 -6.42 11.90 4.81
C ALA A 318 -5.08 12.09 5.55
N ASN A 319 -4.97 13.11 6.41
CA ASN A 319 -3.73 13.35 7.17
C ASN A 319 -3.44 12.24 8.20
N LEU A 320 -4.44 11.69 8.89
CA LEU A 320 -4.22 10.57 9.82
C LEU A 320 -3.80 9.29 9.07
N VAL A 321 -4.41 9.00 7.92
CA VAL A 321 -4.06 7.83 7.12
C VAL A 321 -2.67 7.95 6.51
N LEU A 322 -2.36 9.08 5.86
CA LEU A 322 -1.06 9.33 5.23
C LEU A 322 0.07 9.54 6.25
N GLY A 323 -0.25 9.88 7.49
CA GLY A 323 0.67 9.98 8.62
C GLY A 323 0.79 8.70 9.46
N ASP A 324 0.11 7.60 9.09
CA ASP A 324 0.08 6.33 9.83
C ASP A 324 -0.48 6.43 11.27
N HIS A 325 -1.23 7.48 11.58
CA HIS A 325 -1.88 7.69 12.88
C HIS A 325 -3.20 6.90 12.98
N LEU A 326 -3.10 5.57 12.82
CA LEU A 326 -4.21 4.62 12.69
C LEU A 326 -4.14 3.54 13.79
N PRO A 327 -4.72 3.76 14.99
CA PRO A 327 -4.48 2.89 16.14
C PRO A 327 -4.95 1.45 15.97
N PHE A 328 -5.93 1.19 15.09
CA PHE A 328 -6.44 -0.16 14.83
C PHE A 328 -5.41 -1.03 14.09
N ALA A 329 -4.44 -0.42 13.42
CA ALA A 329 -3.45 -1.08 12.57
C ALA A 329 -2.11 -1.36 13.29
N VAL A 330 -2.04 -1.09 14.60
CA VAL A 330 -0.75 -1.16 15.32
C VAL A 330 -0.21 -2.57 15.47
N CYS A 331 1.11 -2.64 15.58
CA CYS A 331 1.86 -3.84 15.92
C CYS A 331 1.57 -4.29 17.35
N ASN A 332 1.64 -5.61 17.59
CA ASN A 332 1.48 -6.19 18.92
C ASN A 332 2.78 -6.20 19.75
N GLU A 333 3.65 -5.20 19.51
CA GLU A 333 4.89 -4.95 20.26
C GLU A 333 5.04 -3.45 20.52
N LEU A 334 5.33 -3.10 21.78
CA LEU A 334 5.61 -1.74 22.21
C LEU A 334 7.12 -1.56 22.43
N VAL A 335 7.76 -0.77 21.58
CA VAL A 335 9.18 -0.39 21.74
C VAL A 335 9.25 0.81 22.70
N PRO A 336 9.84 0.67 23.91
CA PRO A 336 9.83 1.76 24.88
C PRO A 336 10.55 3.01 24.37
N LEU A 337 9.97 4.19 24.61
CA LEU A 337 10.65 5.46 24.44
C LEU A 337 11.65 5.68 25.59
N ASP A 338 12.73 6.42 25.32
CA ASP A 338 13.72 6.78 26.36
C ASP A 338 13.06 7.71 27.39
N GLU A 339 12.93 7.26 28.64
CA GLU A 339 12.51 8.10 29.77
C GLU A 339 13.44 9.34 29.85
N PRO A 340 12.90 10.58 29.90
CA PRO A 340 13.72 11.79 29.91
C PRO A 340 14.55 11.88 31.21
N THR A 341 15.81 11.43 31.15
CA THR A 341 16.69 11.32 32.32
C THR A 341 17.00 12.69 32.92
N GLY A 342 16.24 13.08 33.95
CA GLY A 342 16.30 14.41 34.55
C GLY A 342 17.66 14.80 35.14
N LEU A 343 18.02 16.08 34.98
CA LEU A 343 19.20 16.75 35.54
C LEU A 343 18.83 17.76 36.64
#